data_AF-E9PZW4-F1
#
_entry.id   AF-E9PZW4-F1
#
_cell.length_a   1.000
_cell.length_b   1.000
_cell.length_c   1.000
_cell.angle_alpha   90.00
_cell.angle_beta   90.00
_cell.angle_gamma   90.00
#
_symmetry.space_group_name_H-M   'P 1'
#
loop_
_entity.id
_entity.type
_entity.pdbx_description
1 polymer ?
#
loop_
_entity_poly.entity_id
_entity_poly.type
_entity_poly.pdbx_seq_one_letter_code
_entity_poly.pdbx_strand_id
1 'polypeptide(L)'
;MIHILDTEHPWEVHSVSSGHSEAITCLEWDQSGSRLLSADADGQIKCWSMADHLANSWESSVGSQVEGDPIVALSWLHNGVKLALHVEKSGASSFGEKFSRVKFSPSLTLFGGKPMEGWIAVTVSGLVTVSLLKPSGQVLTSTESLCRLRGRVALADIAFTGGGNIVVAAAD
;
A
#
# COMPACT_ATOMS: atom_id res chain seq x y z
N MET A 1 -3.98 17.73 -1.56
CA MET A 1 -4.05 17.26 -2.97
C MET A 1 -3.06 16.14 -3.14
N ILE A 2 -3.36 15.20 -4.04
CA ILE A 2 -2.41 14.19 -4.52
C ILE A 2 -2.17 14.47 -6.01
N HIS A 3 -0.91 14.41 -6.42
CA HIS A 3 -0.49 14.63 -7.81
C HIS A 3 0.03 13.31 -8.40
N ILE A 4 -0.42 13.00 -9.60
CA ILE A 4 -0.06 11.80 -10.35
C ILE A 4 0.53 12.26 -11.66
N LEU A 5 1.71 11.75 -12.01
CA LEU A 5 2.49 12.16 -13.16
C LEU A 5 2.90 10.94 -13.96
N ASP A 6 2.80 11.04 -15.27
CA ASP A 6 3.47 10.12 -16.20
C ASP A 6 4.94 10.53 -16.32
N THR A 7 5.87 9.58 -16.19
CA THR A 7 7.31 9.84 -16.32
C THR A 7 7.73 10.09 -17.76
N GLU A 8 6.97 9.63 -18.76
CA GLU A 8 7.22 9.92 -20.18
C GLU A 8 6.68 11.31 -20.56
N HIS A 9 5.62 11.76 -19.88
CA HIS A 9 4.96 13.06 -20.08
C HIS A 9 4.86 13.85 -18.77
N PRO A 10 5.99 14.21 -18.13
CA PRO A 10 6.00 14.80 -16.78
C PRO A 10 5.33 16.19 -16.69
N TRP A 11 5.05 16.81 -17.84
CA TRP A 11 4.28 18.06 -17.93
C TRP A 11 2.76 17.84 -17.76
N GLU A 12 2.28 16.61 -17.91
CA GLU A 12 0.86 16.27 -17.76
C GLU A 12 0.57 15.86 -16.30
N VAL A 13 0.35 16.86 -15.45
CA VAL A 13 0.07 16.64 -14.02
C VAL A 13 -1.42 16.44 -13.80
N HIS A 14 -1.80 15.27 -13.31
CA HIS A 14 -3.16 14.98 -12.86
C HIS A 14 -3.26 15.19 -11.36
N SER A 15 -4.23 16.00 -10.92
CA SER A 15 -4.39 16.34 -9.50
C SER A 15 -5.75 15.91 -9.01
N VAL A 16 -5.77 15.19 -7.88
CA VAL A 16 -7.00 14.78 -7.21
C VAL A 16 -7.08 15.43 -5.82
N SER A 17 -8.28 15.87 -5.45
CA SER A 17 -8.53 16.32 -4.09
C SER A 17 -8.40 15.12 -3.16
N SER A 18 -7.47 15.19 -2.21
CA SER A 18 -7.19 14.07 -1.32
C SER A 18 -8.32 13.78 -0.34
N GLY A 19 -9.15 14.78 -0.01
CA GLY A 19 -10.19 14.66 1.01
C GLY A 19 -9.66 14.31 2.42
N HIS A 20 -8.35 14.33 2.63
CA HIS A 20 -7.69 14.24 3.93
C HIS A 20 -7.79 15.61 4.61
N SER A 21 -8.08 15.62 5.91
CA SER A 21 -8.11 16.83 6.74
C SER A 21 -6.72 17.27 7.18
N GLU A 22 -5.79 16.33 7.29
CA GLU A 22 -4.43 16.55 7.74
C GLU A 22 -3.39 16.32 6.63
N ALA A 23 -2.12 16.64 6.94
CA ALA A 23 -1.01 16.39 6.04
C ALA A 23 -0.87 14.89 5.74
N ILE A 24 -0.76 14.56 4.45
CA ILE A 24 -0.49 13.18 4.00
C ILE A 24 0.95 12.83 4.39
N THR A 25 1.12 11.73 5.12
CA THR A 25 2.41 11.23 5.61
C THR A 25 2.92 10.03 4.82
N CYS A 26 2.03 9.27 4.18
CA CYS A 26 2.39 8.09 3.39
C CYS A 26 1.59 8.02 2.08
N LEU A 27 2.24 7.53 1.01
CA LEU A 27 1.64 7.19 -0.27
C LEU A 27 2.23 5.87 -0.76
N GLU A 28 1.38 4.91 -1.15
CA GLU A 28 1.85 3.58 -1.56
C GLU A 28 1.05 3.06 -2.75
N TRP A 29 1.72 2.86 -3.89
CA TRP A 29 1.11 2.25 -5.07
C TRP A 29 0.92 0.76 -4.87
N ASP A 30 -0.18 0.23 -5.41
CA ASP A 30 -0.30 -1.22 -5.52
C ASP A 30 0.63 -1.73 -6.63
N GLN A 31 0.88 -3.04 -6.63
CA GLN A 31 1.81 -3.63 -7.60
C GLN A 31 1.40 -3.43 -9.06
N SER A 32 0.09 -3.34 -9.33
CA SER A 32 -0.41 -3.13 -10.68
C SER A 32 -0.32 -1.68 -11.15
N GLY A 33 -0.15 -0.74 -10.21
CA GLY A 33 -0.25 0.69 -10.46
C GLY A 33 -1.68 1.18 -10.69
N SER A 34 -2.72 0.35 -10.47
CA SER A 34 -4.12 0.74 -10.65
C SER A 34 -4.77 1.30 -9.38
N ARG A 35 -4.11 1.14 -8.24
CA ARG A 35 -4.55 1.64 -6.94
C ARG A 35 -3.43 2.35 -6.19
N LEU A 36 -3.82 3.28 -5.34
CA LEU A 36 -2.93 4.05 -4.49
C LEU A 36 -3.51 4.09 -3.08
N LEU A 37 -2.67 3.89 -2.07
CA LEU A 37 -3.01 4.21 -0.69
C LEU A 37 -2.47 5.58 -0.34
N SER A 38 -3.22 6.31 0.47
CA SER A 38 -2.72 7.50 1.16
C SER A 38 -3.06 7.42 2.63
N ALA A 39 -2.18 7.90 3.48
CA ALA A 39 -2.44 8.07 4.90
C ALA A 39 -2.06 9.47 5.38
N ASP A 40 -2.76 9.99 6.38
CA ASP A 40 -2.51 11.32 6.95
C ASP A 40 -2.07 11.28 8.43
N ALA A 41 -1.75 12.47 8.95
CA ALA A 41 -1.31 12.68 10.32
C ALA A 41 -2.41 12.49 11.38
N ASP A 42 -3.67 12.25 11.01
CA ASP A 42 -4.75 11.88 11.93
C ASP A 42 -5.04 10.37 11.91
N GLY A 43 -4.23 9.60 11.16
CA GLY A 43 -4.38 8.15 11.03
C GLY A 43 -5.50 7.72 10.08
N GLN A 44 -6.01 8.63 9.24
CA GLN A 44 -6.94 8.28 8.17
C GLN A 44 -6.17 7.64 7.02
N ILE A 45 -6.67 6.52 6.51
CA ILE A 45 -6.13 5.81 5.34
C ILE A 45 -7.21 5.78 4.27
N LYS A 46 -6.88 6.22 3.05
CA LYS A 46 -7.76 6.12 1.88
C LYS A 46 -7.13 5.21 0.84
N CYS A 47 -7.99 4.48 0.14
CA CYS A 47 -7.62 3.65 -1.00
C CYS A 47 -8.28 4.23 -2.25
N TRP A 48 -7.44 4.64 -3.19
CA TRP A 48 -7.79 5.22 -4.47
C TRP A 48 -7.70 4.17 -5.57
N SER A 49 -8.59 4.25 -6.56
CA SER A 49 -8.57 3.40 -7.75
C SER A 49 -8.70 4.25 -9.02
N MET A 50 -8.02 3.83 -10.09
CA MET A 50 -8.23 4.41 -11.42
C MET A 50 -9.65 4.13 -11.90
N ALA A 51 -10.42 5.18 -12.15
CA ALA A 51 -11.75 5.06 -12.74
C ALA A 51 -11.62 4.80 -14.25
N ASP A 52 -12.40 3.85 -14.76
CA ASP A 52 -12.45 3.47 -16.18
C ASP A 52 -11.08 3.15 -16.82
N HIS A 53 -10.10 2.73 -16.02
CA HIS A 53 -8.70 2.51 -16.43
C HIS A 53 -8.00 3.76 -16.99
N LEU A 54 -8.47 4.95 -16.62
CA LEU A 54 -7.90 6.22 -17.03
C LEU A 54 -6.89 6.70 -15.98
N ALA A 55 -5.64 6.91 -16.39
CA ALA A 55 -4.57 7.35 -15.49
C ALA A 55 -4.82 8.74 -14.88
N ASN A 56 -5.72 9.54 -15.48
CA ASN A 56 -6.07 10.88 -15.04
C ASN A 56 -7.36 10.94 -14.20
N SER A 57 -8.03 9.81 -13.96
CA SER A 57 -9.29 9.76 -13.23
C SER A 57 -9.17 8.83 -12.03
N TRP A 58 -9.33 9.39 -10.83
CA TRP A 58 -9.09 8.70 -9.57
C TRP A 58 -10.19 8.95 -8.57
N GLU A 59 -10.68 7.89 -7.97
CA GLU A 59 -11.73 7.94 -6.94
C GLU A 59 -11.31 7.16 -5.69
N SER A 60 -11.76 7.64 -4.53
CA SER A 60 -11.59 6.96 -3.25
C SER A 60 -12.96 6.68 -2.67
N SER A 61 -13.34 5.40 -2.59
CA SER A 61 -14.60 4.93 -2.00
C SER A 61 -14.41 4.13 -0.71
N VAL A 62 -13.18 3.70 -0.44
CA VAL A 62 -12.85 2.79 0.66
C VAL A 62 -11.61 3.28 1.42
N GLY A 63 -11.53 2.91 2.70
CA GLY A 63 -10.47 3.33 3.59
C GLY A 63 -10.61 2.73 4.98
N SER A 64 -9.70 3.08 5.85
CA SER A 64 -9.69 2.71 7.26
C SER A 64 -9.17 3.89 8.09
N GLN A 65 -9.33 3.84 9.41
CA GLN A 65 -8.81 4.88 10.29
C GLN A 65 -8.31 4.28 11.59
N VAL A 66 -7.24 4.89 12.13
CA VAL A 66 -6.79 4.74 13.51
C VAL A 66 -6.80 6.13 14.13
N GLU A 67 -7.88 6.47 14.84
CA GLU A 67 -8.15 7.86 15.26
C GLU A 67 -6.99 8.47 16.06
N GLY A 68 -6.50 9.62 15.58
CA GLY A 68 -5.48 10.42 16.26
C GLY A 68 -4.09 9.78 16.33
N ASP A 69 -3.83 8.75 15.51
CA ASP A 69 -2.56 8.03 15.53
C ASP A 69 -1.92 8.01 14.12
N PRO A 70 -0.99 8.95 13.84
CA PRO A 70 -0.34 9.07 12.54
C PRO A 70 0.26 7.76 12.04
N ILE A 71 0.10 7.50 10.73
CA ILE A 71 0.72 6.37 10.06
C ILE A 71 2.18 6.70 9.72
N VAL A 72 3.10 5.81 10.11
CA VAL A 72 4.55 5.90 9.82
C VAL A 72 5.01 4.90 8.76
N ALA A 73 4.28 3.81 8.56
CA ALA A 73 4.53 2.87 7.47
C ALA A 73 3.20 2.30 6.96
N LEU A 74 3.08 2.15 5.65
CA LEU A 74 1.89 1.69 4.96
C LEU A 74 2.30 0.79 3.80
N SER A 75 1.70 -0.39 3.69
CA SER A 75 1.98 -1.30 2.58
C SER A 75 0.74 -2.06 2.17
N TRP A 76 0.60 -2.33 0.87
CA TRP A 76 -0.37 -3.32 0.39
C TRP A 76 -0.02 -4.72 0.90
N LEU A 77 -1.05 -5.53 1.16
CA LEU A 77 -0.88 -6.97 1.35
C LEU A 77 -0.51 -7.61 0.01
N HIS A 78 0.43 -8.56 0.05
CA HIS A 78 0.98 -9.12 -1.17
C HIS A 78 0.13 -10.27 -1.71
N ASN A 79 -0.17 -10.26 -3.02
CA ASN A 79 -1.05 -11.24 -3.68
C ASN A 79 -0.33 -12.52 -4.17
N GLY A 80 0.98 -12.62 -3.93
CA GLY A 80 1.83 -13.76 -4.30
C GLY A 80 2.58 -13.65 -5.64
N VAL A 81 2.56 -12.49 -6.29
CA VAL A 81 3.36 -12.21 -7.49
C VAL A 81 4.32 -11.07 -7.21
N LYS A 82 5.63 -11.21 -7.42
CA LYS A 82 6.60 -10.10 -7.38
C LYS A 82 7.09 -9.79 -8.78
N LEU A 83 7.33 -8.51 -9.10
CA LEU A 83 8.11 -8.15 -10.27
C LEU A 83 9.60 -8.11 -9.87
N ALA A 84 10.41 -8.90 -10.57
CA ALA A 84 11.86 -8.90 -10.42
C ALA A 84 12.49 -8.19 -11.63
N LEU A 85 13.34 -7.21 -11.36
CA LEU A 85 14.13 -6.51 -12.38
C LEU A 85 15.43 -7.28 -12.65
N HIS A 86 15.68 -7.56 -13.93
CA HIS A 86 16.88 -8.19 -14.47
C HIS A 86 17.81 -7.10 -15.00
N VAL A 87 18.69 -6.60 -14.12
CA VAL A 87 19.62 -5.49 -14.45
C VAL A 87 20.55 -5.86 -15.60
N GLU A 88 20.89 -7.13 -15.74
CA GLU A 88 21.67 -7.69 -16.83
C GLU A 88 20.99 -7.56 -18.20
N LYS A 89 19.67 -7.39 -18.22
CA LYS A 89 18.88 -7.13 -19.44
C LYS A 89 18.67 -5.64 -19.69
N SER A 90 19.43 -4.76 -19.05
CA SER A 90 19.33 -3.31 -19.23
C SER A 90 19.44 -2.86 -20.70
N GLY A 91 20.22 -3.59 -21.51
CA GLY A 91 20.35 -3.36 -22.96
C GLY A 91 19.24 -3.95 -23.84
N ALA A 92 18.24 -4.64 -23.26
CA ALA A 92 17.11 -5.15 -24.02
C ALA A 92 16.29 -4.01 -24.63
N SER A 93 15.92 -4.16 -25.90
CA SER A 93 15.12 -3.18 -26.64
C SER A 93 13.68 -3.13 -26.14
N SER A 94 13.15 -4.25 -25.66
CA SER A 94 11.84 -4.31 -25.02
C SER A 94 11.95 -4.10 -23.51
N PHE A 95 11.23 -3.11 -22.98
CA PHE A 95 11.21 -2.83 -21.54
C PHE A 95 10.68 -4.02 -20.73
N GLY A 96 9.69 -4.76 -21.25
CA GLY A 96 9.10 -5.90 -20.57
C GLY A 96 10.06 -7.07 -20.35
N GLU A 97 11.07 -7.24 -21.20
CA GLU A 97 12.07 -8.31 -21.07
C GLU A 97 12.97 -8.13 -19.84
N LYS A 98 13.05 -6.88 -19.33
CA LYS A 98 13.79 -6.52 -18.12
C LYS A 98 13.10 -7.01 -16.86
N PHE A 99 11.86 -7.48 -16.93
CA PHE A 99 11.10 -7.90 -15.76
C PHE A 99 10.67 -9.37 -15.87
N SER A 100 10.68 -10.08 -14.75
CA SER A 100 9.97 -11.36 -14.63
C SER A 100 9.03 -11.36 -13.44
N ARG A 101 8.02 -12.23 -13.51
CA ARG A 101 7.12 -12.49 -12.40
C ARG A 101 7.68 -13.64 -11.56
N VAL A 102 8.03 -13.35 -10.31
CA VAL A 102 8.46 -14.33 -9.31
C VAL A 102 7.26 -14.68 -8.45
N LYS A 103 6.95 -15.96 -8.32
CA LYS A 103 5.86 -16.42 -7.46
C LYS A 103 6.35 -16.59 -6.03
N PHE A 104 5.55 -16.15 -5.07
CA PHE A 104 5.69 -16.52 -3.67
C PHE A 104 4.31 -16.57 -2.99
N SER A 105 4.24 -17.00 -1.73
CA SER A 105 2.94 -17.14 -1.05
C SER A 105 2.30 -15.79 -0.76
N PRO A 106 0.98 -15.62 -0.97
CA PRO A 106 0.28 -14.39 -0.59
C PRO A 106 0.37 -14.11 0.92
N SER A 107 0.26 -12.84 1.31
CA SER A 107 0.26 -12.45 2.73
C SER A 107 -0.93 -13.00 3.50
N LEU A 108 -2.07 -13.09 2.82
CA LEU A 108 -3.28 -13.68 3.37
C LEU A 108 -4.08 -14.33 2.25
N THR A 109 -4.68 -15.49 2.55
CA THR A 109 -5.53 -16.21 1.61
C THR A 109 -6.89 -16.53 2.22
N LEU A 110 -7.93 -16.49 1.41
CA LEU A 110 -9.22 -17.11 1.71
C LEU A 110 -9.12 -18.63 1.70
N PHE A 111 -10.21 -19.27 2.14
CA PHE A 111 -10.45 -20.68 1.86
C PHE A 111 -10.24 -20.98 0.36
N GLY A 112 -9.48 -22.04 0.06
CA GLY A 112 -9.10 -22.41 -1.30
C GLY A 112 -7.85 -21.69 -1.84
N GLY A 113 -7.11 -20.94 -1.00
CA GLY A 113 -5.80 -20.38 -1.37
C GLY A 113 -5.86 -19.13 -2.24
N LYS A 114 -7.05 -18.52 -2.41
CA LYS A 114 -7.20 -17.28 -3.16
C LYS A 114 -6.61 -16.11 -2.34
N PRO A 115 -5.71 -15.28 -2.90
CA PRO A 115 -5.16 -14.13 -2.19
C PRO A 115 -6.26 -13.14 -1.80
N MET A 116 -6.08 -12.51 -0.64
CA MET A 116 -6.89 -11.39 -0.18
C MET A 116 -6.22 -10.07 -0.50
N GLU A 117 -7.04 -9.08 -0.84
CA GLU A 117 -6.60 -7.71 -1.00
C GLU A 117 -6.78 -6.94 0.29
N GLY A 118 -5.90 -5.96 0.51
CA GLY A 118 -5.88 -5.18 1.73
C GLY A 118 -4.55 -4.48 1.92
N TRP A 119 -4.39 -3.87 3.08
CA TRP A 119 -3.19 -3.17 3.48
C TRP A 119 -2.86 -3.42 4.93
N ILE A 120 -1.61 -3.18 5.28
CA ILE A 120 -1.10 -3.14 6.64
C ILE A 120 -0.54 -1.73 6.89
N ALA A 121 -0.78 -1.18 8.07
CA ALA A 121 -0.21 0.09 8.49
C ALA A 121 0.36 -0.01 9.91
N VAL A 122 1.40 0.78 10.16
CA VAL A 122 2.06 0.93 11.46
C VAL A 122 1.92 2.37 11.90
N THR A 123 1.53 2.60 13.15
CA THR A 123 1.30 3.94 13.70
C THR A 123 2.45 4.41 14.59
N VAL A 124 2.50 5.72 14.88
CA VAL A 124 3.48 6.31 15.80
C VAL A 124 3.37 5.77 17.22
N SER A 125 2.19 5.32 17.67
CA SER A 125 2.05 4.71 19.00
C SER A 125 2.42 3.21 19.05
N GLY A 126 2.81 2.65 17.90
CA GLY A 126 3.19 1.24 17.75
C GLY A 126 2.00 0.30 17.52
N LEU A 127 0.87 0.81 17.04
CA LEU A 127 -0.22 -0.06 16.57
C LEU A 127 0.09 -0.58 15.17
N VAL A 128 -0.18 -1.86 14.95
CA VAL A 128 -0.24 -2.48 13.62
C VAL A 128 -1.70 -2.72 13.30
N THR A 129 -2.16 -2.15 12.19
CA THR A 129 -3.51 -2.39 11.68
C THR A 129 -3.43 -3.13 10.35
N VAL A 130 -4.28 -4.14 10.18
CA VAL A 130 -4.45 -4.88 8.94
C VAL A 130 -5.88 -4.70 8.48
N SER A 131 -6.05 -4.12 7.30
CA SER A 131 -7.35 -3.88 6.67
C SER A 131 -7.50 -4.76 5.44
N LEU A 132 -8.62 -5.48 5.35
CA LEU A 132 -8.96 -6.38 4.25
C LEU A 132 -10.11 -5.79 3.43
N LEU A 133 -9.90 -5.70 2.12
CA LEU A 133 -10.92 -5.27 1.18
C LEU A 133 -11.73 -6.49 0.73
N LYS A 134 -13.00 -6.54 1.11
CA LYS A 134 -13.92 -7.56 0.60
C LYS A 134 -14.35 -7.22 -0.83
N PRO A 135 -14.72 -8.24 -1.64
CA PRO A 135 -15.33 -8.03 -2.95
C PRO A 135 -16.62 -7.18 -2.92
N SER A 136 -17.28 -7.09 -1.77
CA SER A 136 -18.47 -6.24 -1.57
C SER A 136 -18.15 -4.75 -1.38
N GLY A 137 -16.87 -4.35 -1.39
CA GLY A 137 -16.42 -3.00 -1.05
C GLY A 137 -16.33 -2.71 0.45
N GLN A 138 -16.68 -3.68 1.30
CA GLN A 138 -16.54 -3.52 2.75
C GLN A 138 -15.07 -3.71 3.16
N VAL A 139 -14.57 -2.83 4.03
CA VAL A 139 -13.27 -2.98 4.68
C VAL A 139 -13.44 -3.62 6.06
N LEU A 140 -12.68 -4.67 6.35
CA LEU A 140 -12.53 -5.22 7.70
C LEU A 140 -11.18 -4.85 8.26
N THR A 141 -11.12 -4.36 9.49
CA THR A 141 -9.87 -3.93 10.11
C THR A 141 -9.64 -4.66 11.42
N SER A 142 -8.42 -5.14 11.63
CA SER A 142 -7.93 -5.65 12.91
C SER A 142 -6.71 -4.84 13.33
N THR A 143 -6.60 -4.52 14.62
CA THR A 143 -5.51 -3.69 15.14
C THR A 143 -4.92 -4.31 16.39
N GLU A 144 -3.59 -4.43 16.43
CA GLU A 144 -2.83 -4.99 17.55
C GLU A 144 -1.62 -4.10 17.87
N SER A 145 -1.03 -4.27 19.05
CA SER A 145 0.15 -3.51 19.47
C SER A 145 1.44 -4.27 19.16
N LEU A 146 2.45 -3.61 18.58
CA LEU A 146 3.79 -4.18 18.36
C LEU A 146 4.46 -4.60 19.67
N CYS A 147 4.19 -3.86 20.75
CA CYS A 147 4.81 -4.04 22.05
C CYS A 147 3.74 -4.02 23.16
N ARG A 148 4.06 -4.64 24.30
CA ARG A 148 3.17 -4.70 25.47
C ARG A 148 2.89 -3.33 26.08
N LEU A 149 3.86 -2.41 25.97
CA LEU A 149 3.70 -1.00 26.31
C LEU A 149 3.72 -0.21 25.01
N ARG A 150 2.75 0.70 24.84
CA ARG A 150 2.78 1.64 23.71
C ARG A 150 4.00 2.54 23.86
N GLY A 151 4.80 2.61 22.80
CA GLY A 151 5.99 3.44 22.72
C GLY A 151 5.88 4.38 21.53
N ARG A 152 6.82 5.31 21.41
CA ARG A 152 6.94 6.13 20.20
C ARG A 152 7.70 5.33 19.15
N VAL A 153 7.05 5.02 18.04
CA VAL A 153 7.68 4.53 16.82
C VAL A 153 7.93 5.73 15.93
N ALA A 154 9.19 6.16 15.81
CA ALA A 154 9.56 7.24 14.89
C ALA A 154 9.67 6.77 13.45
N LEU A 155 10.14 5.54 13.26
CA LEU A 155 10.39 4.94 11.95
C LEU A 155 9.88 3.50 11.95
N ALA A 156 9.25 3.10 10.86
CA ALA A 156 8.92 1.71 10.60
C ALA A 156 9.13 1.38 9.13
N ASP A 157 9.41 0.11 8.85
CA ASP A 157 9.44 -0.44 7.51
C ASP A 157 8.77 -1.83 7.49
N ILE A 158 8.18 -2.17 6.35
CA ILE A 158 7.35 -3.36 6.16
C ILE A 158 7.93 -4.20 5.02
N ALA A 159 8.25 -5.46 5.31
CA ALA A 159 8.81 -6.40 4.34
C ALA A 159 7.99 -7.70 4.30
N PHE A 160 8.12 -8.41 3.17
CA PHE A 160 7.42 -9.68 2.93
C PHE A 160 8.42 -10.80 2.70
N THR A 161 8.20 -11.92 3.38
CA THR A 161 8.95 -13.16 3.15
C THR A 161 8.34 -13.96 2.00
N GLY A 162 9.12 -14.89 1.40
CA GLY A 162 8.60 -15.78 0.37
C GLY A 162 7.46 -16.71 0.84
N GLY A 163 7.34 -16.91 2.16
CA GLY A 163 6.26 -17.66 2.79
C GLY A 163 4.97 -16.86 3.02
N GLY A 164 4.92 -15.59 2.62
CA GLY A 164 3.77 -14.70 2.83
C GLY A 164 3.79 -13.98 4.17
N ASN A 165 4.68 -14.35 5.10
CA ASN A 165 4.78 -13.63 6.37
C ASN A 165 5.20 -12.19 6.15
N ILE A 166 4.59 -11.29 6.92
CA ILE A 166 4.91 -9.87 6.97
C ILE A 166 5.87 -9.66 8.14
N VAL A 167 6.94 -8.91 7.90
CA VAL A 167 7.92 -8.53 8.92
C VAL A 167 7.87 -7.02 9.04
N VAL A 168 7.71 -6.53 10.26
CA VAL A 168 7.74 -5.10 10.59
C VAL A 168 8.99 -4.83 11.41
N ALA A 169 9.83 -3.91 10.93
CA ALA A 169 10.91 -3.34 11.71
C ALA A 169 10.50 -1.95 12.18
N ALA A 170 10.74 -1.62 13.45
CA ALA A 170 10.36 -0.34 14.06
C ALA A 170 11.49 0.18 14.95
N ALA A 171 11.65 1.50 14.98
CA ALA A 171 12.63 2.23 15.79
C ALA A 171 12.02 3.53 16.35
N ASP A 172 12.61 4.04 17.43
CA ASP A 172 12.15 5.20 18.21
C ASP A 172 12.79 6.55 17.82
#